data_AF-A0A4R2MGU0-F1
#
_entry.id   AF-A0A4R2MGU0-F1
#
_cell.length_a   1.000
_cell.length_b   1.000
_cell.length_c   1.000
_cell.angle_alpha   90.00
_cell.angle_beta   90.00
_cell.angle_gamma   90.00
#
_symmetry.space_group_name_H-M   'P 1'
#
loop_
_entity.id
_entity.type
_entity.pdbx_description
1 polymer ?
#
loop_
_entity_poly.entity_id
_entity_poly.type
_entity_poly.pdbx_seq_one_letter_code
_entity_poly.pdbx_strand_id
1 'polypeptide(L)'
;MKPYRVGVEATLQAFGGVRLASVPAPQAVEGEPPRGMVVLLRFPSLEAARAWHASPAYQALLPHRLASSSSRLHLIEGLPA
;
A
#
# COMPACT_ATOMS: atom_id res chain seq x y z
N MET A 1 -7.19 -9.69 8.88
CA MET A 1 -5.98 -8.84 8.83
C MET A 1 -4.66 -9.63 8.96
N LYS A 2 -4.53 -10.60 9.88
CA LYS A 2 -3.30 -11.41 10.05
C LYS A 2 -2.74 -12.03 8.75
N PRO A 3 -3.52 -12.76 7.90
CA PRO A 3 -2.97 -13.36 6.68
C PRO A 3 -2.45 -12.32 5.68
N TYR A 4 -3.14 -11.17 5.56
CA TYR A 4 -2.70 -10.06 4.73
C TYR A 4 -1.35 -9.49 5.18
N ARG A 5 -1.17 -9.21 6.49
CA ARG A 5 0.05 -8.58 7.01
C ARG A 5 1.29 -9.46 6.87
N VAL A 6 1.14 -10.78 6.94
CA VAL A 6 2.26 -11.73 6.81
C VAL A 6 2.68 -11.88 5.34
N GLY A 7 1.72 -11.96 4.41
CA GLY A 7 2.02 -12.19 2.99
C GLY A 7 2.40 -10.94 2.19
N VAL A 8 1.91 -9.76 2.58
CA VAL A 8 2.04 -8.56 1.74
C VAL A 8 3.49 -8.12 1.53
N GLU A 9 4.35 -8.29 2.53
CA GLU A 9 5.75 -7.83 2.44
C GLU A 9 6.53 -8.56 1.35
N ALA A 10 6.35 -9.87 1.24
CA ALA A 10 6.97 -10.65 0.17
C ALA A 10 6.49 -10.20 -1.23
N THR A 11 5.20 -9.85 -1.36
CA THR A 11 4.69 -9.33 -2.63
C THR A 11 5.27 -7.96 -2.97
N LEU A 12 5.50 -7.08 -1.98
CA LEU A 12 6.11 -5.77 -2.21
C LEU A 12 7.55 -5.93 -2.72
N GLN A 13 8.35 -6.75 -2.04
CA GLN A 13 9.76 -6.98 -2.37
C GLN A 13 9.95 -7.52 -3.79
N ALA A 14 9.09 -8.44 -4.23
CA ALA A 14 9.15 -9.03 -5.58
C ALA A 14 9.01 -8.00 -6.72
N PHE A 15 8.46 -6.82 -6.44
CA PHE A 15 8.26 -5.73 -7.42
C PHE A 15 9.09 -4.49 -7.09
N GLY A 16 10.10 -4.61 -6.22
CA GLY A 16 10.94 -3.49 -5.79
C GLY A 16 10.22 -2.46 -4.91
N GLY A 17 9.08 -2.84 -4.33
CA GLY A 17 8.31 -2.02 -3.40
C GLY A 17 9.06 -1.84 -2.08
N VAL A 18 9.20 -0.59 -1.64
CA VAL A 18 9.81 -0.21 -0.36
C VAL A 18 8.78 0.53 0.49
N ARG A 19 8.60 0.09 1.72
CA ARG A 19 7.75 0.78 2.70
C ARG A 19 8.48 2.00 3.26
N LEU A 20 7.94 3.19 3.00
CA LEU A 20 8.48 4.45 3.52
C LEU A 20 7.85 4.85 4.86
N ALA A 21 6.56 4.55 5.05
CA ALA A 21 5.84 4.89 6.28
C ALA A 21 4.71 3.90 6.57
N SER A 22 4.37 3.73 7.86
CA SER A 22 3.18 3.04 8.34
C SER A 22 2.74 3.66 9.66
N VAL A 23 1.84 4.63 9.60
CA VAL A 23 1.50 5.53 10.70
C VAL A 23 0.02 5.35 11.07
N PRO A 24 -0.32 4.87 12.29
CA PRO A 24 -1.70 4.56 12.68
C PRO A 24 -2.60 5.79 12.86
N ALA A 25 -2.01 6.96 13.15
CA ALA A 25 -2.71 8.23 13.33
C ALA A 25 -1.80 9.37 12.85
N PRO A 26 -1.80 9.69 11.54
CA PRO A 26 -0.98 10.78 11.02
C PRO A 26 -1.46 12.12 11.60
N GLN A 27 -0.51 13.00 11.94
CA GLN A 27 -0.83 14.37 12.35
C GLN A 27 -1.39 15.14 11.15
N ALA A 28 -2.57 15.74 11.32
CA ALA A 28 -3.05 16.76 10.40
C ALA A 28 -2.37 18.09 10.71
N VAL A 29 -1.78 18.70 9.68
CA VAL A 29 -1.31 20.10 9.72
C VAL A 29 -2.39 21.03 9.21
N GLU A 30 -3.11 20.62 8.15
CA GLU A 30 -4.26 21.29 7.58
C GLU A 30 -5.31 20.27 7.15
N GLY A 31 -6.60 20.60 7.32
CA GLY A 31 -7.73 19.74 6.96
C GLY A 31 -7.89 18.50 7.86
N GLU A 32 -8.92 17.71 7.56
CA GLU A 32 -9.20 16.49 8.32
C GLU A 32 -8.27 15.34 7.91
N PRO A 33 -7.58 14.67 8.85
CA PRO A 33 -6.70 13.56 8.53
C PRO A 33 -7.50 12.32 8.09
N PRO A 34 -6.89 11.40 7.32
CA PRO A 34 -7.48 10.10 7.08
C PRO A 34 -7.79 9.39 8.40
N ARG A 35 -8.98 8.79 8.50
CA ARG A 35 -9.29 7.94 9.65
C ARG A 35 -8.47 6.66 9.59
N GLY A 36 -7.54 6.50 10.53
CA GLY A 36 -6.74 5.30 10.72
C GLY A 36 -5.38 5.33 10.03
N MET A 37 -4.86 4.15 9.72
CA MET A 37 -3.46 3.97 9.31
C MET A 37 -3.19 4.47 7.90
N VAL A 38 -2.14 5.28 7.75
CA VAL A 38 -1.55 5.66 6.46
C VAL A 38 -0.30 4.82 6.20
N VAL A 39 -0.23 4.22 5.02
CA VAL A 39 0.94 3.46 4.55
C VAL A 39 1.45 4.12 3.28
N LEU A 40 2.74 4.45 3.25
CA LEU A 40 3.40 5.00 2.07
C LEU A 40 4.38 3.96 1.51
N LEU A 41 4.25 3.68 0.22
CA LEU A 41 5.07 2.72 -0.51
C LEU A 41 5.72 3.44 -1.70
N ARG A 42 7.00 3.15 -1.94
CA ARG A 42 7.74 3.58 -3.14
C ARG A 42 8.00 2.37 -4.01
N PHE A 43 7.81 2.51 -5.31
CA PHE A 43 8.19 1.53 -6.33
C PHE A 43 9.19 2.17 -7.30
N PRO A 44 9.91 1.35 -8.09
CA PRO A 44 10.82 1.86 -9.12
C PRO A 44 10.10 2.64 -10.24
N SER A 45 8.84 2.32 -10.52
CA SER A 45 7.98 3.03 -11.47
C SER A 45 6.49 2.85 -11.13
N LEU A 46 5.62 3.67 -11.74
CA LEU A 46 4.17 3.50 -11.64
C LEU A 46 3.71 2.15 -12.19
N GLU A 47 4.36 1.67 -13.25
CA GLU A 47 4.08 0.37 -13.87
C GLU A 47 4.41 -0.78 -12.92
N ALA A 48 5.53 -0.71 -12.20
CA ALA A 48 5.87 -1.71 -11.17
C ALA A 48 4.82 -1.76 -10.06
N ALA A 49 4.30 -0.60 -9.64
CA ALA A 49 3.22 -0.54 -8.65
C ALA A 49 1.90 -1.15 -9.18
N ARG A 50 1.57 -0.90 -10.46
CA ARG A 50 0.40 -1.51 -11.11
C ARG A 50 0.56 -3.03 -11.23
N ALA A 51 1.74 -3.49 -11.64
CA ALA A 51 2.06 -4.91 -11.78
C ALA A 51 2.02 -5.64 -10.43
N TRP A 52 2.53 -5.02 -9.37
CA TRP A 52 2.40 -5.53 -8.00
C TRP A 52 0.93 -5.71 -7.61
N HIS A 53 0.11 -4.68 -7.79
CA HIS A 53 -1.31 -4.74 -7.43
C HIS A 53 -2.07 -5.77 -8.26
N ALA A 54 -1.75 -5.92 -9.54
CA ALA A 54 -2.36 -6.92 -10.42
C ALA A 54 -1.82 -8.34 -10.22
N SER A 55 -0.73 -8.51 -9.46
CA SER A 55 -0.07 -9.80 -9.30
C SER A 55 -1.00 -10.84 -8.67
N PRO A 56 -0.95 -12.11 -9.11
CA PRO A 56 -1.76 -13.18 -8.51
C PRO A 56 -1.52 -13.32 -7.01
N ALA A 57 -0.28 -13.14 -6.56
CA ALA A 57 0.10 -13.22 -5.15
C ALA A 57 -0.57 -12.12 -4.31
N TYR A 58 -0.58 -10.86 -4.78
CA TYR A 58 -1.26 -9.78 -4.07
C TYR A 58 -2.79 -9.92 -4.14
N GLN A 59 -3.33 -10.31 -5.31
CA GLN A 59 -4.76 -10.53 -5.50
C GLN A 59 -5.32 -11.63 -4.59
N ALA A 60 -4.54 -12.69 -4.31
CA ALA A 60 -4.93 -13.71 -3.34
C ALA A 60 -5.05 -13.17 -1.90
N LEU A 61 -4.29 -12.13 -1.55
CA LEU A 61 -4.31 -11.49 -0.22
C LEU A 61 -5.35 -10.39 -0.10
N LEU A 62 -5.75 -9.77 -1.22
CA LEU A 62 -6.63 -8.61 -1.26
C LEU A 62 -8.00 -8.84 -0.58
N PRO A 63 -8.70 -9.99 -0.74
CA PRO A 63 -9.96 -10.24 -0.04
C PRO A 63 -9.86 -10.11 1.48
N HIS A 64 -8.77 -10.59 2.07
CA HIS A 64 -8.54 -10.47 3.51
C HIS A 64 -8.38 -9.00 3.95
N ARG A 65 -7.77 -8.16 3.11
CA ARG A 65 -7.61 -6.71 3.36
C ARG A 65 -8.97 -6.01 3.34
N LEU A 66 -9.75 -6.27 2.28
CA LEU A 66 -11.06 -5.66 2.07
C LEU A 66 -12.06 -6.08 3.15
N ALA A 67 -12.04 -7.35 3.57
CA ALA A 67 -12.89 -7.84 4.67
C ALA A 67 -12.50 -7.27 6.04
N SER A 68 -11.26 -6.79 6.22
CA SER A 68 -10.77 -6.31 7.52
C SER A 68 -10.81 -4.79 7.68
N SER A 69 -10.97 -4.03 6.59
CA SER A 69 -10.92 -2.57 6.63
C SER A 69 -11.46 -1.94 5.35
N SER A 70 -12.22 -0.86 5.48
CA SER A 70 -12.43 0.09 4.38
C SER A 70 -11.20 0.98 4.26
N SER A 71 -10.62 1.05 3.07
CA SER A 71 -9.38 1.80 2.83
C SER A 71 -9.33 2.31 1.41
N ARG A 72 -8.58 3.39 1.21
CA ARG A 72 -8.30 3.96 -0.11
C ARG A 72 -6.88 3.60 -0.51
N LEU A 73 -6.70 3.16 -1.75
CA LEU A 73 -5.38 2.91 -2.34
C LEU A 73 -5.27 3.79 -3.59
N HIS A 74 -4.21 4.56 -3.66
CA HIS A 74 -3.92 5.44 -4.79
C HIS A 74 -2.57 5.04 -5.38
N LEU A 75 -2.50 4.97 -6.71
CA LEU A 75 -1.24 4.88 -7.45
C LEU A 75 -0.95 6.27 -7.99
N ILE A 76 0.18 6.83 -7.61
CA ILE A 76 0.55 8.23 -7.87
C ILE A 76 1.87 8.21 -8.62
N GLU A 77 1.91 8.88 -9.77
CA GLU A 77 3.14 9.08 -10.53
C GLU A 77 4.02 10.13 -9.85
N GLY A 78 5.30 9.82 -9.71
CA GLY A 78 6.28 10.77 -9.19
C GLY A 78 6.60 11.83 -10.24
N LEU A 79 7.06 13.00 -9.79
CA LEU A 79 7.64 13.98 -10.70
C LEU A 79 8.97 13.46 -11.27
N PRO A 80 9.39 13.93 -12.46
CA PRO A 80 10.76 13.78 -12.92
C PRO A 80 11.74 14.33 -11.87
N ALA A 81 12.95 13.77 -11.86
CA ALA A 81 14.04 14.26 -11.01
C ALA A 81 14.51 15.66 -11.41
#